data_AF-A0A2S7Q7H3-F1
#
_entry.id   AF-A0A2S7Q7H3-F1
#
_cell.length_a   1.000
_cell.length_b   1.000
_cell.length_c   1.000
_cell.angle_alpha   90.00
_cell.angle_beta   90.00
_cell.angle_gamma   90.00
#
_symmetry.space_group_name_H-M   'P 1'
#
loop_
_entity.id
_entity.type
_entity.pdbx_description
1 polymer ?
#
loop_
_entity_poly.entity_id
_entity_poly.type
_entity_poly.pdbx_seq_one_letter_code
_entity_poly.pdbx_strand_id
1 'polypeptide(L)'
;MTYSTFKMFSILLLVAVQGLLIHATPLPEPTPPGIPATSTAKTELAALTVKVAGSQDGYDRDLFPTWNTISGTCNTREYVLKRDGTNVVVTSACTATSGTWVSPYDGATWTAASDLDIDHLVPLSNAWKMWIKVKYTYSLTVTSAEKSALTTMIATC
;
A
#
# COMPACT_ATOMS: atom_id res chain seq x y z
N MET A 1 1.84 -22.42 72.75
CA MET A 1 2.44 -23.48 71.92
C MET A 1 1.50 -24.67 71.94
N THR A 2 1.38 -25.35 70.79
CA THR A 2 0.61 -26.57 70.47
C THR A 2 -0.93 -26.51 70.46
N TYR A 3 -1.49 -26.54 69.24
CA TYR A 3 -2.72 -27.20 68.76
C TYR A 3 -2.62 -27.19 67.22
N SER A 4 -3.17 -28.06 66.40
CA SER A 4 -3.79 -29.39 66.48
C SER A 4 -4.15 -29.70 65.02
N THR A 5 -4.01 -30.96 64.63
CA THR A 5 -4.38 -31.57 63.35
C THR A 5 -5.80 -31.22 62.86
N PHE A 6 -6.00 -30.89 61.57
CA PHE A 6 -7.29 -31.06 60.88
C PHE A 6 -7.15 -31.32 59.36
N LYS A 7 -7.49 -32.56 58.98
CA LYS A 7 -8.27 -33.01 57.81
C LYS A 7 -8.01 -32.41 56.41
N MET A 8 -7.38 -33.25 55.58
CA MET A 8 -7.92 -33.81 54.33
C MET A 8 -9.31 -33.28 53.91
N PHE A 9 -9.38 -32.47 52.85
CA PHE A 9 -10.52 -32.38 51.94
C PHE A 9 -10.03 -32.09 50.52
N SER A 10 -10.37 -33.01 49.62
CA SER A 10 -10.36 -32.87 48.18
C SER A 10 -10.92 -31.52 47.72
N ILE A 11 -10.38 -30.98 46.64
CA ILE A 11 -11.08 -30.84 45.34
C ILE A 11 -10.07 -30.25 44.35
N LEU A 12 -9.68 -31.09 43.39
CA LEU A 12 -9.04 -30.69 42.15
C LEU A 12 -10.05 -29.81 41.39
N LEU A 13 -9.89 -28.49 41.43
CA LEU A 13 -10.73 -27.60 40.62
C LEU A 13 -10.13 -27.56 39.20
N LEU A 14 -10.62 -28.46 38.34
CA LEU A 14 -10.42 -28.39 36.89
C LEU A 14 -11.12 -27.11 36.40
N VAL A 15 -10.37 -26.03 36.17
CA VAL A 15 -10.88 -24.87 35.43
C VAL A 15 -10.92 -25.28 33.96
N ALA A 16 -12.10 -25.71 33.50
CA ALA A 16 -12.36 -25.87 32.09
C ALA A 16 -12.34 -24.48 31.43
N VAL A 17 -11.18 -24.08 30.91
CA VAL A 17 -11.07 -22.97 29.97
C VAL A 17 -11.78 -23.44 28.69
N GLN A 18 -13.08 -23.17 28.59
CA GLN A 18 -13.76 -23.26 27.31
C GLN A 18 -13.19 -22.16 26.43
N GLY A 19 -12.23 -22.54 25.58
CA GLY A 19 -11.73 -21.69 24.52
C GLY A 19 -12.91 -21.28 23.65
N LEU A 20 -13.29 -20.01 23.73
CA LEU A 20 -14.19 -19.41 22.77
C LEU A 20 -13.42 -19.38 21.45
N LEU A 21 -13.66 -20.38 20.59
CA LEU A 21 -13.20 -20.35 19.20
C LEU A 21 -13.95 -19.21 18.52
N ILE A 22 -13.31 -18.04 18.50
CA ILE A 22 -13.69 -16.93 17.62
C ILE A 22 -13.50 -17.48 16.21
N HIS A 23 -14.58 -17.94 15.61
CA HIS A 23 -14.60 -18.23 14.19
C HIS A 23 -14.44 -16.88 13.50
N ALA A 24 -13.24 -16.61 13.00
CA ALA A 24 -13.02 -15.51 12.08
C ALA A 24 -13.89 -15.81 10.85
N THR A 25 -15.11 -15.26 10.83
CA THR A 25 -15.90 -15.23 9.61
C THR A 25 -15.10 -14.36 8.64
N PRO A 26 -14.61 -14.89 7.50
CA PRO A 26 -13.94 -14.06 6.52
C PRO A 26 -14.91 -12.91 6.18
N LEU A 27 -14.45 -11.67 6.36
CA LEU A 27 -15.19 -10.53 5.88
C LEU A 27 -15.43 -10.77 4.39
N PRO A 28 -16.66 -10.61 3.88
CA PRO A 28 -16.90 -10.69 2.45
C PRO A 28 -16.04 -9.60 1.81
N GLU A 29 -14.96 -10.01 1.14
CA GLU A 29 -14.20 -9.09 0.31
C GLU A 29 -15.17 -8.53 -0.74
N PRO A 30 -15.16 -7.21 -0.98
CA PRO A 30 -15.95 -6.63 -2.05
C PRO A 30 -15.48 -7.22 -3.37
N THR A 31 -16.16 -8.25 -3.86
CA THR A 31 -15.95 -8.76 -5.21
C THR A 31 -16.43 -7.69 -6.19
N PRO A 32 -15.58 -7.19 -7.09
CA PRO A 32 -16.02 -6.26 -8.12
C PRO A 32 -17.25 -6.84 -8.85
N PRO A 33 -18.32 -6.07 -9.08
CA PRO A 33 -19.43 -6.54 -9.88
C PRO A 33 -18.94 -6.82 -11.32
N GLY A 34 -19.41 -7.93 -11.91
CA GLY A 34 -19.09 -8.29 -13.29
C GLY A 34 -17.81 -9.10 -13.49
N ILE A 35 -17.33 -9.83 -12.48
CA ILE A 35 -16.21 -10.79 -12.68
C ILE A 35 -16.66 -11.88 -13.68
N PRO A 36 -15.93 -12.07 -14.80
CA PRO A 36 -16.28 -13.07 -15.79
C PRO A 36 -16.10 -14.49 -15.23
N ALA A 37 -16.84 -15.45 -15.79
CA ALA A 37 -16.60 -16.86 -15.53
C ALA A 37 -15.16 -17.24 -15.91
N THR A 38 -14.57 -18.22 -15.20
CA THR A 38 -13.18 -18.64 -15.44
C THR A 38 -12.90 -19.03 -16.90
N SER A 39 -13.88 -19.64 -17.58
CA SER A 39 -13.78 -19.96 -19.01
C SER A 39 -13.67 -18.73 -19.88
N THR A 40 -14.46 -17.69 -19.58
CA THR A 40 -14.42 -16.39 -20.27
C THR A 40 -13.08 -15.69 -20.02
N ALA A 41 -12.64 -15.62 -18.76
CA ALA A 41 -11.36 -15.02 -18.40
C ALA A 41 -10.17 -15.71 -19.10
N LYS A 42 -10.20 -17.04 -19.26
CA LYS A 42 -9.18 -17.80 -20.01
C LYS A 42 -9.18 -17.47 -21.50
N THR A 43 -10.36 -17.34 -22.11
CA THR A 43 -10.48 -16.92 -23.52
C THR A 43 -9.96 -15.50 -23.72
N GLU A 44 -10.32 -14.57 -22.82
CA GLU A 44 -9.84 -13.18 -22.85
C GLU A 44 -8.33 -13.11 -22.67
N LEU A 45 -7.77 -13.85 -21.70
CA LEU A 45 -6.33 -13.94 -21.47
C LEU A 45 -5.59 -14.46 -22.71
N ALA A 46 -6.12 -15.52 -23.35
CA ALA A 46 -5.53 -16.07 -24.58
C ALA A 46 -5.59 -15.10 -25.77
N ALA A 47 -6.54 -14.16 -25.77
CA ALA A 47 -6.67 -13.13 -26.79
C ALA A 47 -5.72 -11.93 -26.57
N LEU A 48 -5.09 -11.81 -25.41
CA LEU A 48 -4.16 -10.71 -25.13
C LEU A 48 -2.88 -10.86 -25.98
N THR A 49 -2.51 -9.78 -26.66
CA THR A 49 -1.19 -9.71 -27.30
C THR A 49 -0.11 -9.54 -26.23
N VAL A 50 0.72 -10.57 -26.05
CA VAL A 50 1.89 -10.49 -25.18
C VAL A 50 2.96 -9.63 -25.86
N LYS A 51 3.36 -8.54 -25.21
CA LYS A 51 4.53 -7.75 -25.59
C LYS A 51 5.62 -7.93 -24.54
N VAL A 52 6.87 -7.89 -24.99
CA VAL A 52 8.01 -7.78 -24.07
C VAL A 52 7.91 -6.46 -23.32
N ALA A 53 8.28 -6.46 -22.04
CA ALA A 53 8.38 -5.21 -21.28
C ALA A 53 9.39 -4.27 -21.96
N GLY A 54 9.22 -2.95 -21.79
CA GLY A 54 10.19 -1.98 -22.29
C GLY A 54 11.61 -2.25 -21.78
N SER A 55 12.62 -1.66 -22.44
CA SER A 55 14.02 -1.87 -22.07
C SER A 55 14.30 -1.42 -20.63
N GLN A 56 15.16 -2.17 -19.94
CA GLN A 56 15.71 -1.82 -18.63
C GLN A 56 16.98 -0.96 -18.75
N ASP A 57 17.50 -0.77 -19.97
CA ASP A 57 18.75 -0.04 -20.20
C ASP A 57 18.67 1.39 -19.66
N GLY A 58 19.75 1.81 -19.00
CA GLY A 58 19.85 3.14 -18.39
C GLY A 58 19.01 3.34 -17.14
N TYR A 59 18.25 2.33 -16.67
CA TYR A 59 17.59 2.42 -15.38
C TYR A 59 18.63 2.47 -14.26
N ASP A 60 18.54 3.53 -13.48
CA ASP A 60 19.25 3.67 -12.22
C ASP A 60 18.26 4.23 -11.20
N ARG A 61 18.26 3.65 -10.00
CA ARG A 61 17.37 4.07 -8.92
C ARG A 61 17.69 5.50 -8.47
N ASP A 62 18.95 5.90 -8.56
CA ASP A 62 19.41 7.22 -8.13
C ASP A 62 18.89 8.35 -9.04
N LEU A 63 18.40 8.01 -10.24
CA LEU A 63 17.70 8.95 -11.12
C LEU A 63 16.27 9.29 -10.67
N PHE A 64 15.78 8.67 -9.58
CA PHE A 64 14.48 8.94 -8.98
C PHE A 64 14.66 9.55 -7.57
N PRO A 65 15.16 10.80 -7.47
CA PRO A 65 15.31 11.46 -6.19
C PRO A 65 13.95 11.65 -5.52
N THR A 66 13.86 11.30 -4.24
CA THR A 66 12.63 11.41 -3.47
C THR A 66 12.65 12.63 -2.55
N TRP A 67 11.47 13.02 -2.05
CA TRP A 67 11.30 14.05 -1.01
C TRP A 67 11.66 15.48 -1.43
N ASN A 68 11.30 15.87 -2.65
CA ASN A 68 11.35 17.27 -3.05
C ASN A 68 10.43 18.14 -2.16
N THR A 69 10.86 19.37 -1.89
CA THR A 69 10.05 20.39 -1.21
C THR A 69 8.88 20.78 -2.08
N ILE A 70 7.66 20.57 -1.59
CA ILE A 70 6.42 20.94 -2.30
C ILE A 70 6.05 22.39 -1.98
N SER A 71 6.10 22.76 -0.70
CA SER A 71 5.77 24.12 -0.25
C SER A 71 6.35 24.38 1.14
N GLY A 72 6.93 25.57 1.35
CA GLY A 72 7.53 25.96 2.62
C GLY A 72 8.59 24.96 3.07
N THR A 73 8.45 24.42 4.28
CA THR A 73 9.33 23.39 4.86
C THR A 73 8.83 21.95 4.60
N CYS A 74 7.70 21.78 3.93
CA CYS A 74 7.10 20.46 3.69
C CYS A 74 7.72 19.80 2.45
N ASN A 75 8.49 18.74 2.67
CA ASN A 75 8.86 17.82 1.60
C ASN A 75 7.66 16.97 1.16
N THR A 76 7.85 16.17 0.11
CA THR A 76 6.78 15.33 -0.45
C THR A 76 6.19 14.36 0.59
N ARG A 77 7.01 13.79 1.50
CA ARG A 77 6.54 12.87 2.55
C ARG A 77 5.57 13.58 3.48
N GLU A 78 6.04 14.68 4.05
CA GLU A 78 5.30 15.42 5.07
C GLU A 78 4.04 16.06 4.48
N TYR A 79 4.11 16.50 3.23
CA TYR A 79 2.95 16.99 2.50
C TYR A 79 1.87 15.92 2.37
N VAL A 80 2.23 14.70 1.98
CA VAL A 80 1.30 13.58 1.84
C VAL A 80 0.73 13.15 3.19
N LEU A 81 1.56 13.00 4.22
CA LEU A 81 1.10 12.64 5.56
C LEU A 81 0.09 13.65 6.11
N LYS A 82 0.35 14.96 5.93
CA LYS A 82 -0.57 16.03 6.35
C LYS A 82 -1.87 16.03 5.55
N ARG A 83 -1.83 15.70 4.26
CA ARG A 83 -3.00 15.68 3.37
C ARG A 83 -3.93 14.49 3.62
N ASP A 84 -3.35 13.30 3.80
CA ASP A 84 -4.10 12.04 3.81
C ASP A 84 -4.45 11.57 5.23
N GLY A 85 -3.86 12.18 6.25
CA GLY A 85 -4.17 11.91 7.65
C GLY A 85 -5.31 12.78 8.18
N THR A 86 -5.96 12.29 9.24
CA THR A 86 -6.93 13.07 10.02
C THR A 86 -6.29 13.52 11.34
N ASN A 87 -6.61 14.73 11.81
CA ASN A 87 -6.07 15.32 13.04
C ASN A 87 -4.53 15.31 13.11
N VAL A 88 -3.88 15.56 11.97
CA VAL A 88 -2.42 15.52 11.87
C VAL A 88 -1.81 16.72 12.60
N VAL A 89 -0.91 16.44 13.54
CA VAL A 89 -0.09 17.44 14.22
C VAL A 89 1.27 17.49 13.54
N VAL A 90 1.71 18.69 13.19
CA VAL A 90 3.01 18.93 12.55
C VAL A 90 3.84 19.93 13.35
N THR A 91 5.16 19.80 13.29
CA THR A 91 6.09 20.81 13.84
C THR A 91 6.19 22.03 12.91
N SER A 92 6.91 23.06 13.33
CA SER A 92 7.26 24.20 12.47
C SER A 92 8.11 23.80 11.25
N ALA A 93 8.82 22.67 11.33
CA ALA A 93 9.55 22.07 10.22
C ALA A 93 8.67 21.18 9.32
N CYS A 94 7.35 21.21 9.52
CA CYS A 94 6.35 20.39 8.83
C CYS A 94 6.43 18.88 9.10
N THR A 95 7.28 18.43 10.02
CA THR A 95 7.34 17.01 10.39
C THR A 95 6.06 16.58 11.11
N ALA A 96 5.35 15.60 10.56
CA ALA A 96 4.20 15.00 11.23
C ALA A 96 4.66 14.22 12.47
N THR A 97 4.03 14.49 13.62
CA THR A 97 4.33 13.80 14.89
C THR A 97 3.23 12.83 15.30
N SER A 98 1.98 13.13 14.95
CA SER A 98 0.83 12.29 15.23
C SER A 98 -0.31 12.57 14.26
N GLY A 99 -1.26 11.65 14.15
CA GLY A 99 -2.47 11.79 13.36
C GLY A 99 -3.25 10.49 13.35
N THR A 100 -4.07 10.28 12.34
CA THR A 100 -4.72 9.00 12.08
C THR A 100 -4.71 8.75 10.59
N TRP A 101 -4.16 7.61 10.19
CA TRP A 101 -4.09 7.14 8.81
C TRP A 101 -4.63 5.72 8.74
N VAL A 102 -5.40 5.43 7.69
CA VAL A 102 -5.88 4.09 7.39
C VAL A 102 -5.11 3.59 6.17
N SER A 103 -4.46 2.44 6.32
CA SER A 103 -3.70 1.81 5.26
C SER A 103 -4.66 1.23 4.20
N PRO A 104 -4.49 1.58 2.92
CA PRO A 104 -5.30 1.01 1.84
C PRO A 104 -4.93 -0.44 1.52
N TYR A 105 -3.81 -0.95 2.06
CA TYR A 105 -3.31 -2.30 1.76
C TYR A 105 -3.92 -3.39 2.65
N ASP A 106 -4.19 -3.06 3.91
CA ASP A 106 -4.63 -4.01 4.93
C ASP A 106 -5.74 -3.47 5.84
N GLY A 107 -6.16 -2.21 5.64
CA GLY A 107 -7.17 -1.55 6.47
C GLY A 107 -6.69 -1.19 7.88
N ALA A 108 -5.41 -1.41 8.21
CA ALA A 108 -4.87 -1.09 9.52
C ALA A 108 -4.86 0.42 9.76
N THR A 109 -5.07 0.82 11.02
CA THR A 109 -5.05 2.23 11.42
C THR A 109 -3.79 2.53 12.22
N TRP A 110 -3.10 3.60 11.83
CA TRP A 110 -1.83 4.04 12.42
C TRP A 110 -1.97 5.45 12.96
N THR A 111 -1.28 5.74 14.07
CA THR A 111 -1.34 7.06 14.73
C THR A 111 0.02 7.74 14.89
N ALA A 112 1.11 6.97 14.85
CA ALA A 112 2.46 7.48 14.82
C ALA A 112 2.94 7.62 13.37
N ALA A 113 3.37 8.82 12.99
CA ALA A 113 3.88 9.10 11.66
C ALA A 113 5.19 8.36 11.33
N SER A 114 5.94 7.89 12.34
CA SER A 114 7.15 7.09 12.18
C SER A 114 6.89 5.68 11.67
N ASP A 115 5.67 5.18 11.83
CA ASP A 115 5.29 3.81 11.45
C ASP A 115 4.78 3.75 10.00
N LEU A 116 4.78 4.90 9.31
CA LEU A 116 4.21 5.08 7.98
C LEU A 116 5.29 5.44 6.96
N ASP A 117 5.23 4.71 5.83
CA ASP A 117 5.97 5.03 4.61
C ASP A 117 5.02 5.51 3.52
N ILE A 118 5.53 6.40 2.65
CA ILE A 118 4.83 6.78 1.42
C ILE A 118 5.37 5.91 0.30
N ASP A 119 4.54 4.97 -0.12
CA ASP A 119 4.93 3.90 -1.04
C ASP A 119 4.77 4.29 -2.51
N HIS A 120 5.57 3.65 -3.35
CA HIS A 120 5.41 3.69 -4.80
C HIS A 120 4.49 2.56 -5.25
N LEU A 121 3.20 2.86 -5.38
CA LEU A 121 2.19 1.92 -5.87
C LEU A 121 2.59 1.28 -7.21
N VAL A 122 3.23 2.06 -8.08
CA VAL A 122 3.93 1.54 -9.26
C VAL A 122 5.43 1.51 -8.96
N PRO A 123 6.08 0.34 -8.96
CA PRO A 123 7.52 0.26 -8.75
C PRO A 123 8.30 1.11 -9.76
N LEU A 124 9.34 1.80 -9.31
CA LEU A 124 10.13 2.71 -10.16
C LEU A 124 10.71 2.04 -11.42
N SER A 125 11.14 0.77 -11.32
CA SER A 125 11.60 -0.01 -12.48
C SER A 125 10.46 -0.23 -13.51
N ASN A 126 9.23 -0.48 -13.04
CA ASN A 126 8.09 -0.60 -13.94
C ASN A 126 7.70 0.75 -14.55
N ALA A 127 7.77 1.82 -13.76
CA ALA A 127 7.57 3.18 -14.27
C ALA A 127 8.56 3.49 -15.41
N TRP A 128 9.84 3.10 -15.29
CA TRP A 128 10.83 3.24 -16.36
C TRP A 128 10.43 2.50 -17.65
N LYS A 129 10.11 1.21 -17.53
CA LYS A 129 9.82 0.36 -18.69
C LYS A 129 8.49 0.68 -19.37
N MET A 130 7.52 1.19 -18.61
CA MET A 130 6.10 1.27 -19.03
C MET A 130 5.48 2.65 -18.78
N TRP A 131 6.27 3.73 -18.78
CA TRP A 131 5.82 5.07 -18.38
C TRP A 131 4.55 5.55 -19.10
N ILE A 132 4.40 5.27 -20.40
CA ILE A 132 3.19 5.61 -21.18
C ILE A 132 1.96 4.90 -20.62
N LYS A 133 2.07 3.60 -20.34
CA LYS A 133 0.96 2.81 -19.80
C LYS A 133 0.60 3.29 -18.40
N VAL A 134 1.60 3.61 -17.57
CA VAL A 134 1.39 4.21 -16.24
C VAL A 134 0.62 5.52 -16.37
N LYS A 135 1.08 6.45 -17.22
CA LYS A 135 0.38 7.73 -17.42
C LYS A 135 -1.05 7.56 -17.92
N TYR A 136 -1.27 6.65 -18.86
CA TYR A 136 -2.62 6.34 -19.36
C TYR A 136 -3.51 5.78 -18.23
N THR A 137 -3.04 4.77 -17.50
CA THR A 137 -3.82 4.10 -16.44
C THR A 137 -4.19 5.05 -15.31
N TYR A 138 -3.29 5.96 -14.93
CA TYR A 138 -3.52 6.93 -13.85
C TYR A 138 -4.04 8.29 -14.37
N SER A 139 -4.44 8.40 -15.64
CA SER A 139 -4.92 9.64 -16.27
C SER A 139 -4.00 10.85 -16.09
N LEU A 140 -2.68 10.63 -16.16
CA LEU A 140 -1.65 11.66 -15.98
C LEU A 140 -1.37 12.40 -17.30
N THR A 141 -0.84 13.62 -17.18
CA THR A 141 -0.47 14.45 -18.33
C THR A 141 0.92 14.10 -18.89
N VAL A 142 1.08 14.31 -20.21
CA VAL A 142 2.38 14.26 -20.90
C VAL A 142 2.94 15.67 -21.04
N THR A 143 4.24 15.80 -20.79
CA THR A 143 4.99 17.05 -21.02
C THR A 143 5.28 17.24 -22.51
N SER A 144 5.69 18.45 -22.90
CA SER A 144 6.13 18.73 -24.27
C SER A 144 7.35 17.90 -24.69
N ALA A 145 8.30 17.69 -23.78
CA ALA A 145 9.47 16.85 -24.02
C ALA A 145 9.07 15.38 -24.27
N GLU A 146 8.19 14.84 -23.43
CA GLU A 146 7.66 13.48 -23.61
C GLU A 146 6.86 13.35 -24.90
N LYS A 147 6.05 14.37 -25.25
CA LYS A 147 5.34 14.40 -26.53
C LYS A 147 6.30 14.40 -27.71
N SER A 148 7.40 15.15 -27.65
CA SER A 148 8.43 15.17 -28.69
C SER A 148 9.14 13.81 -28.84
N ALA A 149 9.45 13.15 -27.71
CA ALA A 149 10.01 11.80 -27.73
C ALA A 149 9.05 10.78 -28.36
N LEU A 150 7.75 10.86 -28.03
CA LEU A 150 6.71 10.00 -28.62
C LEU A 150 6.57 10.22 -30.12
N THR A 151 6.56 11.47 -30.59
CA THR A 151 6.48 11.79 -32.02
C THR A 151 7.68 11.23 -32.78
N THR A 152 8.88 11.32 -32.20
CA THR A 152 10.10 10.77 -32.81
C THR A 152 10.03 9.25 -32.95
N MET A 153 9.56 8.56 -31.90
CA MET A 153 9.35 7.10 -31.94
C MET A 153 8.33 6.69 -33.00
N ILE A 154 7.20 7.41 -33.10
CA ILE A 154 6.15 7.11 -34.09
C ILE A 154 6.65 7.32 -35.53
N ALA A 155 7.51 8.32 -35.75
CA ALA A 155 8.09 8.58 -37.07
C ALA A 155 9.10 7.51 -37.54
N THR A 156 9.48 6.57 -36.67
CA THR A 156 10.37 5.44 -37.00
C THR A 156 9.64 4.13 -37.25
N CYS A 157 8.31 4.12 -37.17
CA CYS A 157 7.43 3.01 -37.54
C CYS A 157 6.98 3.14 -39.00
#